data_AF-A0A965GTY6-F1
#
_entry.id   AF-A0A965GTY6-F1
#
_cell.length_a   1.000
_cell.length_b   1.000
_cell.length_c   1.000
_cell.angle_alpha   90.00
_cell.angle_beta   90.00
_cell.angle_gamma   90.00
#
_symmetry.space_group_name_H-M   'P 1'
#
loop_
_entity.id
_entity.type
_entity.pdbx_description
1 polymer ?
#
loop_
_entity_poly.entity_id
_entity_poly.type
_entity_poly.pdbx_seq_one_letter_code
_entity_poly.pdbx_strand_id
1 'polypeptide(L)'
;MIKENETLTIGWCDNGLTDGKFAEAVLGVTLAAPNNGMKISHSLRVAGNQIGRQRQRLLNHWYDTNLSDWLLWIDSDIVLTLDALYLLWNVVDAEKYPIVSGVYFISKEPEGELMRPFPCIFK
;
A
#
# COMPACT_ATOMS: atom_id res chain seq x y z
N MET A 1 -15.20 4.02 -8.15
CA MET A 1 -14.00 4.85 -8.38
C MET A 1 -13.92 5.87 -7.28
N ILE A 2 -12.70 6.18 -6.81
CA ILE A 2 -12.51 7.20 -5.78
C ILE A 2 -13.12 8.52 -6.26
N LYS A 3 -13.95 9.13 -5.40
CA LYS A 3 -14.61 10.40 -5.71
C LYS A 3 -13.63 11.56 -5.56
N GLU A 4 -13.92 12.68 -6.21
CA GLU A 4 -13.01 13.84 -6.24
C GLU A 4 -12.60 14.33 -4.84
N ASN A 5 -13.49 14.27 -3.85
CA ASN A 5 -13.21 14.74 -2.48
C ASN A 5 -12.69 13.67 -1.53
N GLU A 6 -12.64 12.41 -1.96
CA GLU A 6 -12.17 11.31 -1.13
C GLU A 6 -10.64 11.35 -1.03
N THR A 7 -10.13 10.88 0.10
CA THR A 7 -8.70 10.89 0.41
C THR A 7 -8.19 9.50 0.78
N LEU A 8 -6.87 9.34 0.68
CA LEU A 8 -6.17 8.09 0.93
C LEU A 8 -5.15 8.24 2.06
N THR A 9 -5.16 7.29 3.00
CA THR A 9 -4.06 7.10 3.95
C THR A 9 -3.14 6.00 3.43
N ILE A 10 -1.82 6.25 3.47
CA ILE A 10 -0.82 5.19 3.25
C ILE A 10 -0.43 4.58 4.60
N GLY A 11 -0.65 3.28 4.75
CA GLY A 11 -0.39 2.53 5.99
C GLY A 11 0.64 1.42 5.81
N TRP A 12 1.57 1.28 6.76
CA TRP A 12 2.49 0.13 6.82
C TRP A 12 2.83 -0.32 8.25
N CYS A 13 3.37 -1.53 8.35
CA CYS A 13 3.86 -2.11 9.61
C CYS A 13 5.34 -2.49 9.44
N ASP A 14 6.12 -2.30 10.50
CA ASP A 14 7.55 -2.66 10.53
C ASP A 14 8.01 -2.99 11.96
N ASN A 15 9.26 -3.42 12.11
CA ASN A 15 9.86 -3.78 13.40
C ASN A 15 10.75 -2.67 13.98
N GLY A 16 10.58 -1.43 13.51
CA GLY A 16 11.43 -0.29 13.86
C GLY A 16 12.27 0.22 12.68
N LEU A 17 12.53 -0.62 11.68
CA LEU A 17 13.33 -0.31 10.49
C LEU A 17 12.55 -0.65 9.21
N THR A 18 12.81 0.09 8.14
CA THR A 18 12.34 -0.23 6.79
C THR A 18 13.51 -0.16 5.81
N ASP A 19 13.41 -0.87 4.69
CA ASP A 19 14.42 -0.76 3.63
C ASP A 19 14.45 0.67 3.05
N GLY A 20 15.63 1.12 2.62
CA GLY A 20 15.80 2.45 2.03
C GLY A 20 14.98 2.64 0.76
N LYS A 21 14.83 1.59 -0.06
CA LYS A 21 14.01 1.63 -1.28
C LYS A 21 12.54 1.78 -0.96
N PHE A 22 12.05 1.12 0.09
CA PHE A 22 10.67 1.30 0.55
C PHE A 22 10.42 2.76 0.95
N ALA A 23 11.30 3.32 1.79
CA ALA A 23 11.15 4.69 2.27
C ALA A 23 11.21 5.71 1.12
N GLU A 24 12.16 5.56 0.19
CA GLU A 24 12.29 6.39 -1.00
C GLU A 24 11.04 6.30 -1.89
N ALA A 25 10.55 5.09 -2.12
CA ALA A 25 9.37 4.84 -2.96
C ALA A 25 8.10 5.48 -2.38
N VAL A 26 7.82 5.28 -1.08
CA VAL A 26 6.66 5.87 -0.41
C VAL A 26 6.74 7.39 -0.46
N LEU A 27 7.92 7.98 -0.18
CA LEU A 27 8.09 9.43 -0.25
C LEU A 27 7.89 9.96 -1.67
N GLY A 28 8.51 9.32 -2.67
CA GLY A 28 8.40 9.71 -4.08
C GLY A 28 6.96 9.67 -4.59
N VAL A 29 6.22 8.60 -4.28
CA VAL A 29 4.80 8.48 -4.63
C VAL A 29 3.97 9.54 -3.90
N THR A 30 4.23 9.78 -2.61
CA THR A 30 3.50 10.79 -1.83
C THR A 30 3.66 12.19 -2.42
N LEU A 31 4.86 12.53 -2.92
CA LEU A 31 5.14 13.82 -3.54
C LEU A 31 4.55 13.94 -4.96
N ALA A 32 4.50 12.84 -5.72
CA ALA A 32 4.04 12.84 -7.11
C ALA A 32 2.53 12.68 -7.27
N ALA A 33 1.87 11.96 -6.35
CA ALA A 33 0.46 11.62 -6.41
C ALA A 33 -0.49 12.84 -6.52
N PRO A 34 -0.30 13.96 -5.77
CA PRO A 34 -1.18 15.12 -5.88
C PRO A 34 -1.21 15.74 -7.29
N ASN A 35 -0.06 15.78 -7.97
CA ASN A 35 0.05 16.26 -9.35
C ASN A 35 -0.68 15.36 -10.37
N ASN A 36 -1.09 14.16 -9.94
CA ASN A 36 -1.83 13.18 -10.74
C ASN A 36 -3.28 13.00 -10.24
N GLY A 37 -3.79 13.93 -9.43
CA GLY A 37 -5.16 13.90 -8.92
C GLY A 37 -5.42 12.87 -7.82
N MET A 38 -4.36 12.24 -7.28
CA MET A 38 -4.46 11.26 -6.20
C MET A 38 -4.20 11.94 -4.86
N LYS A 39 -5.24 12.08 -4.04
CA LYS A 39 -5.24 12.84 -2.78
C LYS A 39 -4.79 11.96 -1.61
N ILE A 40 -3.49 11.93 -1.35
CA ILE A 40 -2.94 11.34 -0.12
C ILE A 40 -3.04 12.38 0.99
N SER A 41 -3.73 12.03 2.08
CA SER A 41 -3.98 12.94 3.20
C SER A 41 -3.12 12.64 4.43
N HIS A 42 -2.87 11.36 4.70
CA HIS A 42 -2.16 10.93 5.91
C HIS A 42 -1.23 9.75 5.65
N SER A 43 -0.29 9.55 6.57
CA SER A 43 0.49 8.33 6.70
C SER A 43 0.22 7.69 8.06
N LEU A 44 0.16 6.35 8.11
CA LEU A 44 -0.03 5.60 9.35
C LEU A 44 1.00 4.47 9.47
N ARG A 45 1.79 4.49 10.55
CA ARG A 45 2.80 3.47 10.82
C ARG A 45 2.52 2.77 12.14
N VAL A 46 2.63 1.44 12.15
CA VAL A 46 2.58 0.65 13.39
C VAL A 46 3.83 -0.21 13.53
N ALA A 47 4.70 0.18 14.47
CA ALA A 47 5.89 -0.59 14.82
C ALA A 47 5.59 -1.76 15.78
N GLY A 48 6.32 -2.86 15.65
CA GLY A 48 6.20 -4.04 16.51
C GLY A 48 6.77 -5.31 15.90
N ASN A 49 6.70 -6.42 16.65
CA ASN A 49 7.29 -7.71 16.27
C ASN A 49 6.25 -8.81 16.00
N GLN A 50 4.96 -8.44 15.93
CA GLN A 50 3.86 -9.38 15.78
C GLN A 50 2.92 -8.87 14.70
N ILE A 51 3.19 -9.26 13.45
CA ILE A 51 2.55 -8.68 12.27
C ILE A 51 1.03 -8.72 12.34
N GLY A 52 0.42 -9.80 12.83
CA GLY A 52 -1.04 -9.88 12.98
C GLY A 52 -1.62 -8.83 13.92
N ARG A 53 -0.95 -8.54 15.05
CA ARG A 53 -1.38 -7.51 16.00
C ARG A 53 -1.11 -6.10 15.47
N GLN A 54 0.02 -5.90 14.82
CA GLN A 54 0.33 -4.62 14.18
C GLN A 54 -0.71 -4.30 13.12
N ARG A 55 -1.07 -5.32 12.33
CA ARG A 55 -2.06 -5.15 11.29
C ARG A 55 -3.42 -4.77 11.87
N GLN A 56 -3.90 -5.51 12.86
CA GLN A 56 -5.15 -5.14 13.53
C GLN A 56 -5.13 -3.72 14.12
N ARG A 57 -4.02 -3.32 14.75
CA ARG A 57 -3.88 -1.97 15.33
C ARG A 57 -3.91 -0.87 14.26
N LEU A 58 -3.25 -1.10 13.13
CA LEU A 58 -3.26 -0.15 12.01
C LEU A 58 -4.67 0.04 11.48
N LEU A 59 -5.36 -1.08 11.21
CA LEU A 59 -6.73 -1.05 10.69
C LEU A 59 -7.70 -0.38 11.68
N ASN A 60 -7.64 -0.76 12.97
CA ASN A 60 -8.45 -0.14 14.01
C ASN A 60 -8.19 1.35 14.10
N HIS A 61 -6.93 1.78 14.10
CA HIS A 61 -6.64 3.20 14.19
C HIS A 61 -7.19 3.98 13.00
N TRP A 62 -7.00 3.49 11.77
CA TRP A 62 -7.56 4.12 10.58
C TRP A 62 -9.10 4.20 10.64
N TYR A 63 -9.76 3.09 10.98
CA TYR A 63 -11.22 2.99 11.01
C TYR A 63 -11.85 3.78 12.15
N ASP A 64 -11.37 3.60 13.39
CA ASP A 64 -11.93 4.20 14.60
C ASP A 64 -11.73 5.72 14.65
N THR A 65 -10.70 6.23 13.96
CA THR A 65 -10.45 7.68 13.85
C THR A 65 -11.02 8.32 12.58
N ASN A 66 -11.62 7.52 11.69
CA ASN A 66 -12.13 7.96 10.39
C ASN A 66 -11.10 8.81 9.61
N LEU A 67 -9.87 8.30 9.52
CA LEU A 67 -8.70 9.09 9.10
C LEU A 67 -8.75 9.51 7.62
N SER A 68 -9.34 8.68 6.78
CA SER A 68 -9.55 8.90 5.34
C SER A 68 -10.57 7.91 4.80
N ASP A 69 -11.11 8.18 3.61
CA ASP A 69 -12.09 7.31 2.95
C ASP A 69 -11.48 5.97 2.54
N TRP A 70 -10.19 5.99 2.17
CA TRP A 70 -9.46 4.82 1.69
C TRP A 70 -8.18 4.58 2.49
N LEU A 71 -7.82 3.31 2.66
CA LEU A 71 -6.55 2.87 3.21
C LEU A 71 -5.77 2.08 2.15
N LEU A 72 -4.60 2.59 1.75
CA LEU A 72 -3.61 1.81 1.02
C LEU A 72 -2.66 1.17 2.01
N TRP A 73 -2.74 -0.15 2.11
CA TRP A 73 -1.89 -0.92 2.99
C TRP A 73 -0.73 -1.55 2.24
N ILE A 74 0.49 -1.26 2.66
CA ILE A 74 1.72 -1.71 2.01
C ILE A 74 2.60 -2.44 3.03
N ASP A 75 3.21 -3.55 2.60
CA ASP A 75 4.27 -4.21 3.36
C ASP A 75 5.59 -3.40 3.24
N SER A 76 6.37 -3.35 4.32
CA SER A 76 7.54 -2.45 4.45
C SER A 76 8.77 -2.87 3.63
N ASP A 77 8.67 -3.95 2.87
CA ASP A 77 9.67 -4.48 1.95
C ASP A 77 9.26 -4.37 0.47
N ILE A 78 8.18 -3.65 0.17
CA ILE A 78 7.66 -3.48 -1.19
C ILE A 78 7.99 -2.10 -1.75
N VAL A 79 8.44 -2.07 -3.01
CA VAL A 79 8.64 -0.80 -3.74
C VAL A 79 7.33 -0.38 -4.40
N LEU A 80 6.66 0.61 -3.80
CA LEU A 80 5.46 1.22 -4.39
C LEU A 80 5.84 2.12 -5.58
N THR A 81 5.14 1.97 -6.70
CA THR A 81 5.28 2.88 -7.84
C THR A 81 4.03 3.76 -8.00
N LEU A 82 4.21 4.92 -8.63
CA LEU A 82 3.10 5.82 -8.94
C LEU A 82 2.07 5.15 -9.86
N ASP A 83 2.54 4.37 -10.83
CA ASP A 83 1.68 3.63 -11.76
C ASP A 83 0.84 2.58 -11.04
N ALA A 84 1.42 1.84 -10.08
CA ALA A 84 0.69 0.86 -9.29
C ALA A 84 -0.41 1.54 -8.46
N LEU A 85 -0.08 2.68 -7.82
CA LEU A 85 -1.08 3.47 -7.10
C LEU A 85 -2.19 3.96 -8.05
N TYR A 86 -1.84 4.46 -9.22
CA TYR A 86 -2.80 4.95 -10.21
C TYR A 86 -3.77 3.85 -10.67
N LEU A 87 -3.27 2.64 -10.95
CA LEU A 87 -4.12 1.51 -11.32
C LEU A 87 -5.10 1.14 -10.20
N LEU A 88 -4.64 1.07 -8.95
CA LEU A 88 -5.49 0.78 -7.79
C LEU A 88 -6.55 1.88 -7.59
N TRP A 89 -6.13 3.15 -7.66
CA TRP A 89 -6.99 4.32 -7.50
C TRP A 89 -8.16 4.35 -8.48
N ASN A 90 -7.93 3.93 -9.73
CA ASN A 90 -8.95 3.95 -10.77
C ASN A 90 -9.88 2.72 -10.74
N VAL A 91 -9.47 1.62 -10.12
CA VAL A 91 -10.29 0.40 -10.04
C VAL A 91 -11.18 0.36 -8.81
N VAL A 92 -10.70 0.91 -7.69
CA VAL A 92 -11.40 0.80 -6.41
C VAL A 92 -12.76 1.52 -6.43
N ASP A 93 -13.77 0.93 -5.81
CA ASP A 93 -15.14 1.44 -5.81
C ASP A 93 -15.87 1.00 -4.55
N ALA A 94 -16.41 1.95 -3.77
CA ALA A 94 -16.98 1.64 -2.46
C ALA A 94 -18.15 0.64 -2.51
N GLU A 95 -18.84 0.54 -3.65
CA GLU A 95 -19.99 -0.35 -3.82
C GLU A 95 -19.60 -1.64 -4.55
N LYS A 96 -18.83 -1.53 -5.64
CA LYS A 96 -18.51 -2.68 -6.52
C LYS A 96 -17.23 -3.40 -6.12
N TYR A 97 -16.19 -2.65 -5.75
CA TYR A 97 -14.84 -3.15 -5.50
C TYR A 97 -14.26 -2.47 -4.24
N PRO A 98 -14.85 -2.68 -3.06
CA PRO A 98 -14.47 -1.96 -1.83
C PRO A 98 -13.09 -2.39 -1.31
N ILE A 99 -12.61 -3.56 -1.74
CA ILE A 99 -11.29 -4.09 -1.43
C ILE A 99 -10.65 -4.50 -2.76
N VAL A 100 -9.50 -3.89 -3.06
CA VAL A 100 -8.70 -4.19 -4.25
C VAL A 100 -7.27 -4.46 -3.79
N SER A 101 -6.66 -5.50 -4.36
CA SER A 101 -5.25 -5.81 -4.12
C SER A 101 -4.48 -5.70 -5.43
N GLY A 102 -3.28 -5.15 -5.35
CA GLY A 102 -2.29 -5.33 -6.41
C GLY A 102 -1.88 -6.79 -6.51
N VAL A 103 -1.41 -7.19 -7.70
CA VAL A 103 -0.82 -8.52 -7.91
C VAL A 103 0.66 -8.42 -7.56
N TYR A 104 1.08 -9.19 -6.55
CA TYR A 104 2.50 -9.32 -6.22
C TYR A 104 3.17 -10.33 -7.14
N PHE A 105 4.40 -10.06 -7.54
CA PHE A 105 5.22 -10.99 -8.30
C PHE A 105 6.38 -11.47 -7.45
N ILE A 106 6.60 -12.79 -7.44
CA ILE A 106 7.70 -13.45 -6.73
C ILE A 106 8.60 -14.17 -7.73
N SER A 107 9.86 -14.41 -7.35
CA SER A 107 10.69 -15.43 -8.00
C SER A 107 10.75 -16.65 -7.08
N LYS A 108 10.51 -17.85 -7.62
CA LYS A 108 10.73 -19.09 -6.87
C LYS A 108 12.21 -19.45 -6.75
N GLU A 109 13.03 -18.86 -7.61
CA GLU A 109 14.48 -19.04 -7.69
C GLU A 109 15.12 -17.65 -7.57
N PRO A 110 15.10 -17.02 -6.38
CA PRO A 110 15.58 -15.64 -6.22
C PRO A 110 17.10 -15.50 -6.45
N GLU A 111 17.86 -16.59 -6.29
CA GLU A 111 19.32 -16.63 -6.51
C GLU A 111 19.72 -17.13 -7.91
N GLY A 112 18.75 -17.44 -8.79
CA GLY A 112 19.03 -17.88 -10.16
C GLY A 112 19.53 -16.73 -11.04
N GLU A 113 20.36 -17.03 -12.04
CA GLU A 113 20.91 -16.03 -12.98
C GLU A 113 19.82 -15.25 -13.75
N LEU A 114 18.64 -15.83 -13.92
CA LEU A 114 17.48 -15.22 -14.59
C LEU A 114 16.23 -15.39 -13.71
N MET A 115 15.85 -14.33 -13.01
CA MET A 115 14.61 -14.30 -12.23
C MET A 115 13.40 -14.39 -13.16
N ARG A 116 12.52 -15.36 -12.92
CA ARG A 116 11.22 -15.48 -13.61
C ARG A 116 10.11 -14.99 -12.68
N PRO A 117 9.39 -13.91 -13.02
CA PRO A 117 8.31 -13.41 -12.18
C PRO A 117 7.10 -14.32 -12.25
N PHE A 118 6.57 -14.71 -11.09
CA PHE A 118 5.33 -15.46 -10.94
C PHE A 118 4.32 -14.63 -10.16
N PRO A 119 3.09 -14.45 -10.67
CA PRO A 119 2.05 -13.75 -9.93
C PRO A 119 1.62 -14.59 -8.72
N CYS A 120 1.62 -13.97 -7.55
CA CYS A 120 1.17 -14.56 -6.29
C CYS A 120 -0.35 -14.39 -6.17
N ILE A 121 -1.10 -15.20 -6.93
CA ILE A 121 -2.56 -15.24 -6.90
C ILE A 121 -2.96 -16.58 -6.31
N PHE A 122 -3.61 -16.56 -5.15
CA PHE A 122 -4.18 -17.74 -4.51
C PHE A 122 -5.59 -17.97 -5.05
N LYS A 123 -5.91 -19.23 -5.37
CA LYS A 123 -7.25 -19.67 -5.81
C LYS A 123 -8.05 -20.18 -4.63
#